data_AF-S5RTN7-F1
#
_entry.id   AF-S5RTN7-F1
#
_cell.length_a   1.000
_cell.length_b   1.000
_cell.length_c   1.000
_cell.angle_alpha   90.00
_cell.angle_beta   90.00
_cell.angle_gamma   90.00
#
_symmetry.space_group_name_H-M   'P 1'
#
loop_
_entity.id
_entity.type
_entity.pdbx_description
1 polymer ?
#
loop_
_entity_poly.entity_id
_entity_poly.type
_entity_poly.pdbx_seq_one_letter_code
_entity_poly.pdbx_strand_id
1 'polypeptide(L)'
;MIGKTEYQNVSGTRCATDFVELPSILMEHFLTSPTVLSLFSSADDAAARQVGNHHEDPCHNIDTHGQILLAVLDQAYHSPAALEPGFDSTATLARLHAARGLIPFAEGTSWQTQFGHLFGYGATYYSYLFDRAIASRVWRKLFARDPLNREMGERYKREILRHGGGEDPWAMIGSLLEAPELASGDAEAMREVGRWRIEDEVAIPGRH
;
A
#
# COMPACT_ATOMS: atom_id res chain seq x y z
N MET A 1 20.46 -4.06 -5.73
CA MET A 1 19.96 -2.67 -5.51
C MET A 1 19.78 -1.98 -6.87
N ILE A 2 18.54 -1.58 -7.20
CA ILE A 2 18.13 -1.12 -8.54
C ILE A 2 18.08 0.42 -8.64
N GLY A 3 17.48 1.12 -7.66
CA GLY A 3 17.31 2.58 -7.65
C GLY A 3 18.62 3.35 -7.50
N LYS A 4 19.38 3.42 -8.59
CA LYS A 4 20.70 4.03 -8.67
C LYS A 4 20.58 5.39 -9.34
N THR A 5 20.76 6.43 -8.54
CA THR A 5 20.71 7.83 -8.93
C THR A 5 22.09 8.46 -8.80
N GLU A 6 22.32 9.56 -9.52
CA GLU A 6 23.54 10.37 -9.35
C GLU A 6 23.60 11.04 -7.98
N TYR A 7 22.44 11.44 -7.45
CA TYR A 7 22.32 12.12 -6.17
C TYR A 7 21.85 11.19 -5.06
N GLN A 8 22.56 11.22 -3.92
CA GLN A 8 22.31 10.33 -2.79
C GLN A 8 20.94 10.56 -2.13
N ASN A 9 20.46 11.80 -2.10
CA ASN A 9 19.21 12.19 -1.44
C ASN A 9 17.95 11.64 -2.13
N VAL A 10 18.07 11.13 -3.36
CA VAL A 10 16.99 10.45 -4.10
C VAL A 10 17.34 9.00 -4.45
N SER A 11 18.39 8.45 -3.84
CA SER A 11 18.84 7.09 -4.09
C SER A 11 18.07 6.06 -3.27
N GLY A 12 17.80 4.90 -3.88
CA GLY A 12 17.07 3.80 -3.23
C GLY A 12 15.60 4.16 -3.02
N THR A 13 15.13 4.07 -1.79
CA THR A 13 13.73 4.31 -1.39
C THR A 13 13.47 5.75 -0.95
N ARG A 14 14.39 6.69 -1.24
CA ARG A 14 14.20 8.11 -0.94
C ARG A 14 13.35 8.79 -2.01
N CYS A 15 12.06 8.45 -2.04
CA CYS A 15 11.06 8.98 -2.96
C CYS A 15 9.88 9.59 -2.18
N ALA A 16 8.82 10.00 -2.87
CA ALA A 16 7.61 10.48 -2.22
C ALA A 16 6.99 9.41 -1.31
N THR A 17 6.51 9.82 -0.13
CA THR A 17 6.00 8.90 0.90
C THR A 17 4.71 8.19 0.48
N ASP A 18 3.93 8.80 -0.41
CA ASP A 18 2.72 8.25 -1.03
C ASP A 18 2.99 7.36 -2.25
N PHE A 19 4.23 6.88 -2.37
CA PHE A 19 4.68 5.93 -3.39
C PHE A 19 5.70 4.91 -2.87
N VAL A 20 6.36 5.20 -1.74
CA VAL A 20 7.51 4.41 -1.26
C VAL A 20 7.14 2.97 -0.90
N GLU A 21 5.88 2.70 -0.54
CA GLU A 21 5.42 1.37 -0.13
C GLU A 21 4.96 0.53 -1.33
N LEU A 22 4.65 1.16 -2.47
CA LEU A 22 4.20 0.45 -3.67
C LEU A 22 5.12 -0.72 -4.05
N PRO A 23 6.47 -0.58 -4.12
CA PRO A 23 7.33 -1.69 -4.49
C PRO A 23 7.27 -2.88 -3.53
N SER A 24 7.24 -2.65 -2.21
CA SER A 24 7.15 -3.72 -1.21
C SER A 24 5.79 -4.41 -1.30
N ILE A 25 4.71 -3.64 -1.32
CA ILE A 25 3.34 -4.18 -1.39
C ILE A 25 3.15 -4.98 -2.69
N LEU A 26 3.67 -4.51 -3.82
CA LEU A 26 3.61 -5.25 -5.07
C LEU A 26 4.32 -6.61 -4.95
N MET A 27 5.44 -6.71 -4.24
CA MET A 27 6.14 -7.97 -4.03
C MET A 27 5.35 -8.94 -3.15
N GLU A 28 4.51 -8.46 -2.24
CA GLU A 28 3.62 -9.32 -1.43
C GLU A 28 2.63 -10.08 -2.30
N HIS A 29 2.10 -9.47 -3.37
CA HIS A 29 1.22 -10.16 -4.32
C HIS A 29 1.87 -11.38 -4.97
N PHE A 30 3.19 -11.41 -5.16
CA PHE A 30 3.86 -12.59 -5.72
C PHE A 30 3.73 -13.83 -4.82
N LEU A 31 3.60 -13.64 -3.50
CA LEU A 31 3.39 -14.74 -2.55
C LEU A 31 1.99 -15.35 -2.65
N THR A 32 1.04 -14.69 -3.32
CA THR A 32 -0.29 -15.25 -3.62
C THR A 32 -0.29 -16.17 -4.84
N SER A 33 0.83 -16.24 -5.59
CA SER A 33 0.92 -17.05 -6.80
C SER A 33 1.42 -18.47 -6.51
N PRO A 34 0.65 -19.52 -6.88
CA PRO A 34 1.12 -20.91 -6.81
C PRO A 34 2.42 -21.14 -7.58
N THR A 35 2.57 -20.51 -8.75
CA THR A 35 3.76 -20.62 -9.60
C THR A 35 4.98 -20.06 -8.89
N VAL A 36 4.85 -18.91 -8.22
CA VAL A 36 5.96 -18.33 -7.44
C VAL A 36 6.27 -19.19 -6.22
N LEU A 37 5.26 -19.57 -5.43
CA LEU A 37 5.45 -20.41 -4.24
C LEU A 37 6.12 -21.75 -4.58
N SER A 38 5.85 -22.30 -5.76
CA SER A 38 6.45 -23.56 -6.22
C SER A 38 7.98 -23.49 -6.33
N LEU A 39 8.56 -22.30 -6.54
CA LEU A 39 10.01 -22.08 -6.59
C LEU A 39 10.70 -22.33 -5.24
N PHE A 40 9.95 -22.21 -4.14
CA PHE A 40 10.46 -22.38 -2.77
C PHE A 40 10.10 -23.73 -2.16
N SER A 41 9.10 -24.44 -2.72
CA SER A 41 8.70 -25.78 -2.27
C SER A 41 9.61 -26.87 -2.82
N SER A 42 10.00 -27.84 -1.99
CA SER A 42 10.58 -29.10 -2.47
C SER A 42 9.52 -29.95 -3.20
N ALA A 43 9.96 -30.91 -4.02
CA ALA A 43 9.05 -31.76 -4.80
C ALA A 43 8.04 -32.55 -3.93
N ASP A 44 8.41 -32.88 -2.70
CA ASP A 44 7.61 -33.70 -1.76
C ASP A 44 6.61 -32.89 -0.91
N ASP A 45 6.60 -31.56 -0.97
CA ASP A 45 5.76 -30.72 -0.12
C ASP A 45 4.52 -30.18 -0.83
N ALA A 46 3.65 -31.11 -1.26
CA ALA A 46 2.38 -30.78 -1.91
C ALA A 46 1.42 -30.03 -0.96
N ALA A 47 1.55 -30.24 0.35
CA ALA A 47 0.73 -29.59 1.37
C ALA A 47 1.06 -28.10 1.51
N ALA A 48 2.34 -27.71 1.49
CA ALA A 48 2.75 -26.30 1.51
C ALA A 48 2.19 -25.50 0.31
N ARG A 49 2.15 -26.11 -0.88
CA ARG A 49 1.54 -25.50 -2.08
C ARG A 49 0.04 -25.28 -1.95
N GLN A 50 -0.64 -26.05 -1.12
CA GLN A 50 -2.09 -25.95 -0.92
C GLN A 50 -2.41 -24.93 0.17
N VAL A 51 -1.70 -24.93 1.29
CA VAL A 51 -1.97 -24.02 2.42
C VAL A 51 -1.67 -22.55 2.08
N GLY A 52 -0.55 -22.27 1.38
CA GLY A 52 -0.20 -20.88 1.01
C GLY A 52 -1.16 -20.22 0.01
N ASN A 53 -1.91 -21.02 -0.76
CA ASN A 53 -2.82 -20.53 -1.80
C ASN A 53 -4.30 -20.48 -1.38
N HIS A 54 -4.61 -20.87 -0.14
CA HIS A 54 -5.98 -20.97 0.38
C HIS A 54 -6.19 -20.20 1.69
N HIS A 55 -5.24 -19.36 2.10
CA HIS A 55 -5.42 -18.52 3.28
C HIS A 55 -6.30 -17.32 2.92
N GLU A 56 -7.61 -17.44 3.16
CA GLU A 56 -8.49 -16.29 3.28
C GLU A 56 -8.40 -15.80 4.73
N ASP A 57 -7.91 -14.57 4.92
CA ASP A 57 -7.88 -13.94 6.23
C ASP A 57 -9.30 -13.44 6.59
N PRO A 58 -9.97 -14.05 7.59
CA PRO A 58 -11.32 -13.64 7.99
C PRO A 58 -11.35 -12.22 8.57
N CYS A 59 -10.20 -11.69 9.00
CA CYS A 59 -10.07 -10.38 9.62
C CYS A 59 -9.68 -9.27 8.64
N HIS A 60 -9.45 -9.56 7.35
CA HIS A 60 -8.89 -8.57 6.42
C HIS A 60 -9.70 -7.26 6.38
N ASN A 61 -11.03 -7.34 6.41
CA ASN A 61 -11.90 -6.17 6.40
C ASN A 61 -11.77 -5.33 7.68
N ILE A 62 -11.58 -5.99 8.81
CA ILE A 62 -11.34 -5.34 10.11
C ILE A 62 -9.98 -4.63 10.08
N ASP A 63 -8.96 -5.27 9.50
CA ASP A 63 -7.63 -4.70 9.37
C ASP A 63 -7.59 -3.52 8.41
N THR A 64 -8.23 -3.62 7.24
CA THR A 64 -8.40 -2.50 6.31
C THR A 64 -9.16 -1.34 6.97
N HIS A 65 -10.23 -1.63 7.73
CA HIS A 65 -10.94 -0.61 8.51
C HIS A 65 -10.04 0.05 9.56
N GLY A 66 -9.21 -0.74 10.25
CA GLY A 66 -8.19 -0.23 11.17
C GLY A 66 -7.22 0.73 10.49
N GLN A 67 -6.69 0.35 9.32
CA GLN A 67 -5.81 1.21 8.51
C GLN A 67 -6.49 2.53 8.10
N ILE A 68 -7.77 2.49 7.73
CA ILE A 68 -8.57 3.70 7.44
C ILE A 68 -8.67 4.59 8.67
N LEU A 69 -8.95 4.04 9.85
CA LEU A 69 -9.01 4.83 11.08
C LEU A 69 -7.66 5.47 11.42
N LEU A 70 -6.56 4.75 11.23
CA LEU A 70 -5.21 5.29 11.44
C LEU A 70 -4.89 6.42 10.47
N ALA A 71 -5.27 6.28 9.20
CA ALA A 71 -5.11 7.35 8.20
C ALA A 71 -5.94 8.59 8.57
N VAL A 72 -7.20 8.41 8.99
CA VAL A 72 -8.05 9.52 9.44
C VAL A 72 -7.49 10.19 10.70
N LEU A 73 -6.97 9.41 11.65
CA LEU A 73 -6.34 9.93 12.87
C LEU A 73 -5.10 10.76 12.55
N ASP A 74 -4.24 10.25 11.66
CA ASP A 74 -3.05 10.95 11.19
C ASP A 74 -3.41 12.29 10.53
N GLN A 75 -4.43 12.31 9.66
CA GLN A 75 -4.93 13.56 9.07
C GLN A 75 -5.45 14.54 10.14
N ALA A 76 -6.17 14.05 11.15
CA ALA A 76 -6.67 14.90 12.23
C ALA A 76 -5.52 15.55 13.01
N TYR A 77 -4.47 14.79 13.33
CA TYR A 77 -3.31 15.26 14.09
C TYR A 77 -2.38 16.18 13.30
N HIS A 78 -2.42 16.12 11.97
CA HIS A 78 -1.64 17.00 11.09
C HIS A 78 -2.50 18.07 10.41
N SER A 79 -3.72 18.28 10.90
CA SER A 79 -4.59 19.37 10.46
C SER A 79 -4.39 20.63 11.31
N PRO A 80 -4.90 21.80 10.86
CA PRO A 80 -4.89 23.02 11.68
C PRO A 80 -5.54 22.86 13.06
N ALA A 81 -6.45 21.88 13.24
CA ALA A 81 -7.10 21.61 14.53
C ALA A 81 -6.07 21.24 15.63
N ALA A 82 -4.94 20.64 15.27
CA ALA A 82 -3.88 20.30 16.21
C ALA A 82 -3.19 21.55 16.82
N LEU A 83 -3.38 22.72 16.22
CA LEU A 83 -2.83 24.00 16.69
C LEU A 83 -3.82 24.77 17.58
N GLU A 84 -5.07 24.30 17.71
CA GLU A 84 -6.08 24.99 18.50
C GLU A 84 -5.77 24.92 20.01
N PRO A 85 -6.00 26.01 20.77
CA PRO A 85 -5.87 25.96 22.22
C PRO A 85 -6.80 24.90 22.83
N GLY A 86 -6.23 23.97 23.58
CA GLY A 86 -6.98 22.87 24.20
C GLY A 86 -7.13 21.63 23.32
N PHE A 87 -6.38 21.53 22.21
CA PHE A 87 -6.27 20.28 21.47
C PHE A 87 -5.81 19.13 22.39
N ASP A 88 -6.60 18.06 22.40
CA ASP A 88 -6.33 16.83 23.14
C ASP A 88 -6.30 15.66 22.16
N SER A 89 -5.11 15.07 22.01
CA SER A 89 -4.90 13.92 21.14
C SER A 89 -5.69 12.69 21.60
N THR A 90 -5.71 12.39 22.91
CA THR A 90 -6.46 11.25 23.46
C THR A 90 -7.95 11.42 23.23
N ALA A 91 -8.49 12.63 23.48
CA ALA A 91 -9.91 12.91 23.22
C ALA A 91 -10.25 12.82 21.72
N THR A 92 -9.33 13.21 20.84
CA THR A 92 -9.51 13.10 19.38
C THR A 92 -9.54 11.64 18.93
N LEU A 93 -8.62 10.80 19.42
CA LEU A 93 -8.65 9.35 19.21
C LEU A 93 -9.96 8.74 19.72
N ALA A 94 -10.36 9.06 20.95
CA ALA A 94 -11.58 8.53 21.56
C ALA A 94 -12.83 8.92 20.76
N ARG A 95 -12.93 10.18 20.30
CA ARG A 95 -14.04 10.64 19.42
C ARG A 95 -14.08 9.90 18.10
N LEU A 96 -12.93 9.65 17.47
CA LEU A 96 -12.85 8.90 16.22
C LEU A 96 -13.34 7.46 16.40
N HIS A 97 -12.89 6.77 17.45
CA HIS A 97 -13.35 5.42 17.78
C HIS A 97 -14.85 5.39 18.11
N ALA A 98 -15.38 6.37 18.84
CA ALA A 98 -16.81 6.44 19.14
C ALA A 98 -17.65 6.65 17.88
N ALA A 99 -17.17 7.43 16.92
CA ALA A 99 -17.91 7.75 15.70
C ALA A 99 -17.81 6.65 14.62
N ARG A 100 -16.66 5.97 14.52
CA ARG A 100 -16.31 5.12 13.37
C ARG A 100 -15.60 3.81 13.75
N GLY A 101 -15.27 3.60 15.02
CA GLY A 101 -14.57 2.40 15.49
C GLY A 101 -15.47 1.18 15.50
N LEU A 102 -14.92 0.02 15.11
CA LEU A 102 -15.56 -1.28 15.32
C LEU A 102 -15.35 -1.77 16.76
N ILE A 103 -14.22 -1.39 17.36
CA ILE A 103 -13.84 -1.72 18.73
C ILE A 103 -13.86 -0.43 19.55
N PRO A 104 -14.55 -0.40 20.71
CA PRO A 104 -14.59 0.77 21.58
C PRO A 104 -13.20 1.22 22.03
N PHE A 105 -13.05 2.52 22.23
CA PHE A 105 -11.83 3.09 22.82
C PHE A 105 -11.62 2.55 24.24
N ALA A 106 -10.39 2.16 24.57
CA ALA A 106 -10.01 1.73 25.91
C ALA A 106 -9.70 2.96 26.79
N GLU A 107 -10.59 3.27 27.72
CA GLU A 107 -10.43 4.39 28.65
C GLU A 107 -9.16 4.28 29.50
N GLY A 108 -8.62 5.43 29.92
CA GLY A 108 -7.39 5.49 30.72
C GLY A 108 -6.11 5.18 29.94
N THR A 109 -6.18 5.01 28.62
CA THR A 109 -5.02 4.76 27.76
C THR A 109 -4.67 6.00 26.91
N SER A 110 -3.43 6.01 26.41
CA SER A 110 -2.95 6.99 25.43
C SER A 110 -2.28 6.24 24.27
N TRP A 111 -3.03 5.34 23.62
CA TRP A 111 -2.49 4.44 22.59
C TRP A 111 -1.79 5.19 21.44
N GLN A 112 -2.25 6.39 21.10
CA GLN A 112 -1.65 7.20 20.05
C GLN A 112 -0.16 7.51 20.27
N THR A 113 0.35 7.44 21.51
CA THR A 113 1.79 7.62 21.78
C THR A 113 2.65 6.47 21.27
N GLN A 114 2.02 5.32 20.97
CA GLN A 114 2.68 4.15 20.37
C GLN A 114 2.63 4.19 18.83
N PHE A 115 1.89 5.15 18.25
CA PHE A 115 1.75 5.25 16.81
C PHE A 115 2.95 6.00 16.20
N GLY A 116 4.09 5.32 16.11
CA GLY A 116 5.37 5.93 15.67
C GLY A 116 5.35 6.52 14.25
N HIS A 117 4.46 6.06 13.38
CA HIS A 117 4.33 6.58 12.01
C HIS A 117 3.91 8.05 11.96
N LEU A 118 3.31 8.60 13.03
CA LEU A 118 2.95 10.02 13.11
C LEU A 118 4.16 10.96 12.91
N PHE A 119 5.40 10.49 13.14
CA PHE A 119 6.59 11.33 12.98
C PHE A 119 7.27 11.17 11.62
N GLY A 120 7.48 9.93 11.17
CA GLY A 120 8.16 9.65 9.89
C GLY A 120 7.25 9.76 8.67
N TYR A 121 5.95 9.52 8.86
CA TYR A 121 4.90 9.48 7.84
C TYR A 121 3.78 10.47 8.18
N GLY A 122 4.05 11.49 9.00
CA GLY A 122 3.04 12.44 9.44
C GLY A 122 2.27 13.06 8.26
N ALA A 123 0.95 13.07 8.36
CA ALA A 123 0.00 13.50 7.31
C ALA A 123 -0.03 12.60 6.05
N THR A 124 0.66 11.47 6.05
CA THR A 124 0.78 10.60 4.87
C THR A 124 0.46 9.13 5.15
N TYR A 125 -0.06 8.77 6.33
CA TYR A 125 -0.38 7.36 6.62
C TYR A 125 -1.43 6.75 5.67
N TYR A 126 -2.22 7.59 5.00
CA TYR A 126 -3.12 7.16 3.93
C TYR A 126 -2.38 6.46 2.77
N SER A 127 -1.07 6.69 2.62
CA SER A 127 -0.23 6.10 1.57
C SER A 127 -0.28 4.58 1.56
N TYR A 128 -0.39 3.92 2.72
CA TYR A 128 -0.50 2.46 2.77
C TYR A 128 -1.73 1.95 2.01
N LEU A 129 -2.89 2.58 2.19
CA LEU A 129 -4.11 2.20 1.48
C LEU A 129 -4.03 2.56 -0.01
N PHE A 130 -3.43 3.71 -0.28
CA PHE A 130 -3.25 4.24 -1.63
C PHE A 130 -2.31 3.37 -2.48
N ASP A 131 -1.12 3.07 -1.96
CA ASP A 131 -0.13 2.20 -2.59
C ASP A 131 -0.64 0.76 -2.73
N ARG A 132 -1.48 0.26 -1.82
CA ARG A 132 -2.16 -1.03 -1.99
C ARG A 132 -3.10 -1.04 -3.21
N ALA A 133 -3.85 0.02 -3.44
CA ALA A 133 -4.73 0.12 -4.60
C ALA A 133 -3.91 0.16 -5.91
N ILE A 134 -2.82 0.94 -5.94
CA ILE A 134 -1.91 1.00 -7.09
C ILE A 134 -1.22 -0.35 -7.30
N ALA A 135 -0.72 -0.99 -6.25
CA ALA A 135 -0.03 -2.28 -6.31
C ALA A 135 -0.94 -3.36 -6.91
N SER A 136 -2.19 -3.46 -6.45
CA SER A 136 -3.17 -4.41 -6.99
C SER A 136 -3.44 -4.18 -8.49
N ARG A 137 -3.54 -2.91 -8.91
CA ARG A 137 -3.71 -2.54 -10.32
C ARG A 137 -2.50 -2.92 -11.17
N VAL A 138 -1.28 -2.65 -10.69
CA VAL A 138 -0.02 -3.02 -11.34
C VAL A 138 0.11 -4.53 -11.44
N TRP A 139 -0.15 -5.25 -10.34
CA TRP A 139 -0.13 -6.72 -10.30
C TRP A 139 -1.06 -7.31 -11.36
N ARG A 140 -2.33 -6.89 -11.38
CA ARG A 140 -3.31 -7.36 -12.36
C ARG A 140 -2.87 -7.11 -13.80
N LYS A 141 -2.33 -5.93 -14.09
CA LYS A 141 -1.99 -5.53 -15.46
C LYS A 141 -0.72 -6.24 -15.95
N LEU A 142 0.29 -6.39 -15.10
CA LEU A 142 1.62 -6.85 -15.52
C LEU A 142 1.92 -8.31 -15.17
N PHE A 143 1.45 -8.82 -14.03
CA PHE A 143 2.00 -10.03 -13.43
C PHE A 143 0.96 -11.13 -13.14
N ALA A 144 -0.32 -10.81 -12.96
CA ALA A 144 -1.33 -11.79 -12.57
C ALA A 144 -1.49 -12.97 -13.56
N ARG A 145 -1.26 -12.73 -14.86
CA ARG A 145 -1.31 -13.78 -15.88
C ARG A 145 -0.06 -14.66 -15.89
N ASP A 146 1.11 -14.05 -15.75
CA ASP A 146 2.42 -14.71 -15.81
C ASP A 146 3.38 -13.97 -14.86
N PRO A 147 3.42 -14.35 -13.58
CA PRO A 147 4.16 -13.61 -12.58
C PRO A 147 5.68 -13.76 -12.74
N LEU A 148 6.15 -14.78 -13.45
CA LEU A 148 7.57 -14.99 -13.72
C LEU A 148 8.00 -14.41 -15.07
N ASN A 149 7.16 -13.57 -15.69
CA ASN A 149 7.45 -12.96 -16.98
C ASN A 149 8.65 -12.00 -16.89
N ARG A 150 9.77 -12.40 -17.51
CA ARG A 150 11.01 -11.62 -17.49
C ARG A 150 10.87 -10.24 -18.14
N GLU A 151 10.08 -10.13 -19.21
CA GLU A 151 9.90 -8.86 -19.92
C GLU A 151 9.14 -7.85 -19.05
N MET A 152 8.07 -8.29 -18.37
CA MET A 152 7.32 -7.44 -17.44
C MET A 152 8.16 -7.04 -16.22
N GLY A 153 8.99 -7.95 -15.71
CA GLY A 153 9.95 -7.63 -14.64
C GLY A 153 10.97 -6.56 -15.05
N GLU A 154 11.54 -6.66 -16.26
CA GLU A 154 12.45 -5.64 -16.78
C GLU A 154 11.73 -4.32 -17.12
N ARG A 155 10.46 -4.37 -17.56
CA ARG A 155 9.61 -3.18 -17.72
C ARG A 155 9.45 -2.46 -16.39
N TYR A 156 8.98 -3.15 -15.35
CA TYR A 156 8.80 -2.56 -14.01
C TYR A 156 10.11 -2.01 -13.44
N LYS A 157 11.20 -2.76 -13.57
CA LYS A 157 12.53 -2.30 -13.17
C LYS A 157 12.95 -1.01 -13.88
N ARG A 158 12.67 -0.89 -15.17
CA ARG A 158 13.06 0.27 -15.99
C ARG A 158 12.15 1.47 -15.78
N GLU A 159 10.85 1.27 -15.61
CA GLU A 159 9.86 2.36 -15.55
C GLU A 159 9.59 2.84 -14.12
N ILE A 160 9.93 2.04 -13.11
CA ILE A 160 9.68 2.36 -11.70
C ILE A 160 10.99 2.32 -10.91
N LEU A 161 11.55 1.12 -10.69
CA LEU A 161 12.56 0.92 -9.65
C LEU A 161 13.89 1.63 -9.89
N ARG A 162 14.30 1.81 -11.16
CA ARG A 162 15.61 2.41 -11.48
C ARG A 162 15.74 3.86 -11.03
N HIS A 163 14.62 4.57 -10.89
CA HIS A 163 14.60 6.01 -10.70
C HIS A 163 14.88 6.43 -9.25
N GLY A 164 14.70 5.53 -8.28
CA GLY A 164 14.68 5.92 -6.87
C GLY A 164 13.60 6.99 -6.65
N GLY A 165 13.96 8.12 -6.04
CA GLY A 165 13.12 9.32 -6.00
C GLY A 165 13.49 10.41 -7.00
N GLY A 166 14.23 10.08 -8.05
CA GLY A 166 14.68 11.04 -9.06
C GLY A 166 13.67 11.31 -10.18
N GLU A 167 12.53 10.64 -10.17
CA GLU A 167 11.45 10.79 -11.15
C GLU A 167 10.12 10.95 -10.42
N ASP A 168 9.18 11.66 -11.03
CA ASP A 168 7.86 11.87 -10.47
C ASP A 168 7.05 10.55 -10.42
N PRO A 169 6.55 10.13 -9.24
CA PRO A 169 5.77 8.91 -9.09
C PRO A 169 4.55 8.82 -10.01
N TRP A 170 3.82 9.92 -10.17
CA TRP A 170 2.59 9.95 -10.96
C TRP A 170 2.88 9.79 -12.45
N ALA A 171 3.93 10.43 -12.95
CA ALA A 171 4.40 10.22 -14.30
C ALA A 171 4.82 8.76 -14.53
N MET A 172 5.55 8.15 -13.60
CA MET A 172 5.94 6.75 -13.69
C MET A 172 4.73 5.80 -13.70
N ILE A 173 3.76 6.01 -12.80
CA ILE A 173 2.54 5.21 -12.72
C ILE A 173 1.65 5.37 -13.95
N GLY A 174 1.43 6.61 -14.40
CA GLY A 174 0.67 6.88 -15.61
C GLY A 174 1.27 6.21 -16.85
N SER A 175 2.61 6.22 -16.97
CA SER A 175 3.32 5.51 -18.04
C SER A 175 3.19 3.99 -17.93
N LEU A 176 3.47 3.41 -16.76
CA LEU A 176 3.43 1.96 -16.52
C LEU A 176 2.02 1.38 -16.76
N LEU A 177 0.99 2.08 -16.27
CA LEU A 177 -0.41 1.69 -16.41
C LEU A 177 -1.05 2.15 -17.71
N GLU A 178 -0.32 2.85 -18.58
CA GLU A 178 -0.83 3.46 -19.82
C GLU A 178 -2.10 4.31 -19.57
N ALA A 179 -2.07 5.06 -18.47
CA ALA A 179 -3.13 5.92 -17.97
C ALA A 179 -2.58 7.36 -17.84
N PRO A 180 -2.43 8.10 -18.96
CA PRO A 180 -1.82 9.43 -18.96
C PRO A 180 -2.56 10.44 -18.09
N GLU A 181 -3.85 10.23 -17.82
CA GLU A 181 -4.67 11.03 -16.91
C GLU A 181 -4.15 11.02 -15.46
N LEU A 182 -3.36 10.02 -15.07
CA LEU A 182 -2.76 9.96 -13.73
C LEU A 182 -1.49 10.82 -13.61
N ALA A 183 -0.84 11.15 -14.73
CA ALA A 183 0.49 11.75 -14.73
C ALA A 183 0.55 13.16 -14.10
N SER A 184 -0.60 13.83 -13.93
CA SER A 184 -0.67 15.13 -13.26
C SER A 184 -0.57 15.04 -11.73
N GLY A 185 -0.88 13.90 -11.13
CA GLY A 185 -0.95 13.73 -9.68
C GLY A 185 -1.91 14.68 -8.96
N ASP A 186 -2.88 15.23 -9.67
CA ASP A 186 -3.83 16.18 -9.13
C ASP A 186 -4.98 15.51 -8.36
N ALA A 187 -5.95 16.32 -7.91
CA ALA A 187 -7.10 15.82 -7.16
C ALA A 187 -7.99 14.84 -7.96
N GLU A 188 -8.02 14.91 -9.30
CA GLU A 188 -8.73 13.93 -10.11
C GLU A 188 -7.92 12.64 -10.23
N ALA A 189 -6.60 12.70 -10.41
CA ALA A 189 -5.73 11.52 -10.39
C ALA A 189 -5.85 10.77 -9.05
N MET A 190 -5.79 11.50 -7.93
CA MET A 190 -6.03 10.97 -6.58
C MET A 190 -7.42 10.33 -6.44
N ARG A 191 -8.46 10.99 -6.96
CA ARG A 191 -9.84 10.49 -6.93
C ARG A 191 -9.99 9.23 -7.76
N GLU A 192 -9.31 9.15 -8.90
CA GLU A 192 -9.33 7.99 -9.77
C GLU A 192 -8.70 6.78 -9.07
N VAL A 193 -7.53 6.92 -8.47
CA VAL A 193 -6.94 5.85 -7.64
C VAL A 193 -7.86 5.50 -6.47
N GLY A 194 -8.49 6.49 -5.83
CA GLY A 194 -9.45 6.26 -4.75
C GLY A 194 -10.73 5.51 -5.17
N ARG A 195 -11.05 5.44 -6.48
CA ARG A 195 -12.12 4.57 -7.02
C ARG A 195 -11.64 3.14 -7.23
N TRP A 196 -10.34 2.91 -7.31
CA TRP A 196 -9.80 1.57 -7.43
C TRP A 196 -9.97 0.83 -6.12
N ARG A 197 -10.39 -0.43 -6.24
CA ARG A 197 -10.54 -1.29 -5.07
C ARG A 197 -9.17 -1.82 -4.66
N ILE A 198 -8.94 -1.91 -3.36
CA ILE A 198 -7.84 -2.70 -2.79
C ILE A 198 -8.28 -4.16 -2.89
N GLU A 199 -8.17 -4.72 -4.09
CA GLU A 199 -8.58 -6.09 -4.36
C GLU A 199 -7.39 -7.02 -4.09
N ASP A 200 -7.52 -7.83 -3.02
CA ASP A 200 -6.91 -9.16 -2.93
C ASP A 200 -7.66 -10.18 -3.83
N GLU A 201 -8.62 -9.71 -4.64
CA GLU A 201 -9.52 -10.52 -5.48
C GLU A 201 -8.89 -10.95 -6.81
N VAL A 202 -7.85 -11.76 -6.76
CA VAL A 202 -7.59 -12.74 -7.83
C VAL A 202 -7.92 -14.13 -7.30
N ALA A 203 -9.20 -14.33 -6.97
CA ALA A 203 -9.79 -15.63 -7.20
C ALA A 203 -9.75 -15.85 -8.73
N ILE A 204 -8.84 -16.73 -9.17
CA ILE A 204 -8.72 -17.15 -10.56
C ILE A 204 -10.12 -17.64 -11.02
N PRO A 205 -10.71 -17.07 -12.10
CA PRO A 205 -11.99 -17.54 -12.62
C PRO A 205 -11.90 -19.02 -12.99
N GLY A 206 -12.73 -19.86 -12.36
CA GLY A 206 -12.76 -21.32 -12.59
C GLY A 206 -12.81 -22.21 -11.34
N ARG A 207 -12.93 -21.64 -10.14
CA ARG A 207 -13.11 -22.41 -8.89
C ARG A 207 -14.58 -22.37 -8.42
N HIS A 208 -15.39 -23.27 -8.97
CA HIS A 208 -16.58 -23.84 -8.31
C HIS A 208 -16.28 -25.29 -7.95
#